data_AF-W3TXT0-F1
#
_entry.id   AF-W3TXT0-F1
#
_cell.length_a   1.000
_cell.length_b   1.000
_cell.length_c   1.000
_cell.angle_alpha   90.00
_cell.angle_beta   90.00
_cell.angle_gamma   90.00
#
_symmetry.space_group_name_H-M   'P 1'
#
loop_
_entity.id
_entity.type
_entity.pdbx_description
1 polymer ?
#
loop_
_entity_poly.entity_id
_entity_poly.type
_entity_poly.pdbx_seq_one_letter_code
_entity_poly.pdbx_strand_id
1 'polypeptide(L)'
;MLEEVYEVIDAIEQKNRLDLCDELGEFLLQVVYHARIAQEEGSFAFDDVVYAITEKMIRRHLHIFVAMQSKKRGFLEDEWERIKK
;
A
#
# COMPACT_ATOMS: atom_id res chain seq x y z
N MET A 1 -4.26 -13.76 -9.69
CA MET A 1 -4.86 -12.83 -8.70
C MET A 1 -6.09 -13.38 -7.97
N LEU A 2 -7.02 -14.11 -8.62
CA LEU A 2 -8.22 -14.60 -7.91
C LEU A 2 -7.90 -15.77 -6.97
N GLU A 3 -6.97 -16.63 -7.36
CA GLU A 3 -6.50 -17.78 -6.58
C GLU A 3 -5.79 -17.32 -5.29
N GLU A 4 -4.85 -16.38 -5.42
CA GLU A 4 -4.11 -15.77 -4.31
C GLU A 4 -5.05 -15.05 -3.32
N VAL A 5 -6.18 -14.52 -3.81
CA VAL A 5 -7.22 -13.96 -2.92
C VAL A 5 -7.92 -15.06 -2.12
N TYR A 6 -8.20 -16.21 -2.73
CA TYR A 6 -8.75 -17.36 -2.01
C TYR A 6 -7.76 -17.92 -0.99
N GLU A 7 -6.49 -18.04 -1.34
CA GLU A 7 -5.44 -18.51 -0.43
C GLU A 7 -5.25 -17.57 0.78
N VAL A 8 -5.26 -16.25 0.56
CA VAL A 8 -5.29 -15.26 1.66
C VAL A 8 -6.52 -15.43 2.55
N ILE A 9 -7.70 -15.63 1.98
CA ILE A 9 -8.95 -15.84 2.74
C ILE A 9 -8.81 -17.11 3.59
N ASP A 10 -8.36 -18.21 3.00
CA ASP A 10 -8.18 -19.49 3.69
C ASP A 10 -7.16 -19.36 4.84
N ALA A 11 -6.05 -18.67 4.63
CA ALA A 11 -5.06 -18.41 5.67
C ALA A 11 -5.62 -17.58 6.84
N ILE A 12 -6.50 -16.60 6.56
CA ILE A 12 -7.23 -15.84 7.58
C ILE A 12 -8.17 -16.75 8.37
N GLU A 13 -8.96 -17.59 7.69
CA GLU A 13 -9.92 -18.50 8.32
C GLU A 13 -9.23 -19.52 9.22
N GLN A 14 -8.09 -20.04 8.79
CA GLN A 14 -7.26 -20.98 9.53
C GLN A 14 -6.45 -20.31 10.66
N LYS A 15 -6.48 -18.97 10.76
CA LYS A 15 -5.68 -18.16 11.70
C LYS A 15 -4.19 -18.44 11.61
N ASN A 16 -3.71 -18.87 10.44
CA ASN A 16 -2.31 -19.18 10.21
C ASN A 16 -1.57 -17.91 9.78
N ARG A 17 -0.82 -17.33 10.70
CA ARG A 17 -0.16 -16.02 10.49
C ARG A 17 1.08 -16.11 9.60
N LEU A 18 1.71 -17.27 9.54
CA LEU A 18 2.87 -17.49 8.66
C LEU A 18 2.38 -17.58 7.22
N ASP A 19 1.40 -18.45 6.98
CA ASP A 19 0.75 -18.64 5.68
C ASP A 19 0.16 -17.33 5.16
N LEU A 20 -0.57 -16.60 6.00
CA LEU A 20 -1.09 -15.28 5.62
C LEU A 20 0.01 -14.31 5.18
N CYS A 21 1.20 -14.37 5.80
CA CYS A 21 2.30 -13.50 5.42
C CYS A 21 2.87 -13.89 4.06
N ASP A 22 2.99 -15.19 3.79
CA ASP A 22 3.50 -15.73 2.53
C ASP A 22 2.52 -15.39 1.39
N GLU A 23 1.22 -15.63 1.58
CA GLU A 23 0.18 -15.36 0.59
C GLU A 23 0.01 -13.86 0.29
N LEU A 24 0.13 -13.00 1.30
CA LEU A 24 0.16 -11.54 1.07
C LEU A 24 1.41 -11.12 0.28
N GLY A 25 2.51 -11.84 0.44
CA GLY A 25 3.73 -11.65 -0.33
C GLY A 25 3.52 -12.00 -1.81
N GLU A 26 2.88 -13.13 -2.09
CA GLU A 26 2.52 -13.54 -3.45
C GLU A 26 1.53 -12.55 -4.10
N PHE A 27 0.55 -12.09 -3.34
CA PHE A 27 -0.38 -11.05 -3.79
C PHE A 27 0.36 -9.76 -4.14
N LEU A 28 1.33 -9.34 -3.33
CA LEU A 28 2.16 -8.16 -3.61
C LEU A 28 3.05 -8.37 -4.84
N LEU A 29 3.58 -9.58 -5.05
CA LEU A 29 4.38 -9.91 -6.23
C LEU A 29 3.58 -9.69 -7.53
N GLN A 30 2.30 -10.08 -7.55
CA GLN A 30 1.41 -9.81 -8.70
C GLN A 30 1.25 -8.31 -8.97
N VAL A 31 1.11 -7.50 -7.92
CA VAL A 31 1.05 -6.03 -8.05
C VAL A 31 2.34 -5.47 -8.66
N VAL A 32 3.51 -5.98 -8.23
CA VAL A 32 4.81 -5.58 -8.78
C VAL A 32 4.92 -5.95 -10.27
N TYR A 33 4.47 -7.14 -10.66
CA TYR A 33 4.47 -7.55 -12.08
C TYR A 33 3.59 -6.63 -12.94
N HIS A 34 2.37 -6.33 -12.51
CA HIS A 34 1.49 -5.43 -13.25
C HIS A 34 2.06 -4.01 -13.34
N ALA A 35 2.65 -3.50 -12.26
CA ALA A 35 3.32 -2.20 -12.29
C ALA A 35 4.51 -2.19 -13.25
N ARG A 36 5.24 -3.31 -13.35
CA ARG A 36 6.36 -3.42 -14.29
C ARG A 36 5.90 -3.43 -15.74
N ILE A 37 4.85 -4.17 -16.07
CA ILE A 37 4.25 -4.17 -17.42
C ILE A 37 3.75 -2.77 -17.78
N ALA A 38 3.02 -2.11 -16.88
CA ALA A 38 2.53 -0.75 -17.08
C ALA A 38 3.67 0.26 -17.30
N GLN A 39 4.81 0.06 -16.64
CA GLN A 39 6.00 0.89 -16.83
C GLN A 39 6.61 0.69 -18.22
N GLU A 40 6.66 -0.54 -18.71
CA GLU A 40 7.14 -0.87 -20.06
C GLU A 40 6.23 -0.30 -21.17
N GLU A 41 4.94 -0.19 -20.88
CA GLU A 41 3.96 0.48 -21.74
C GLU A 41 3.98 2.01 -21.64
N GLY A 42 4.81 2.59 -20.75
CA GLY A 42 4.90 4.03 -20.53
C GLY A 42 3.69 4.63 -19.81
N SER A 43 2.93 3.82 -19.07
CA SER A 43 1.70 4.24 -18.37
C SER A 43 1.95 4.76 -16.95
N PHE A 44 2.35 3.87 -16.04
CA PHE A 44 2.65 4.19 -14.63
C PHE A 44 3.66 3.19 -14.08
N ALA A 45 4.33 3.53 -12.98
CA ALA A 45 5.31 2.70 -12.31
C ALA A 45 4.84 2.27 -10.91
N PHE A 46 5.63 1.43 -10.24
CA PHE A 46 5.26 0.89 -8.94
C PHE A 46 5.15 1.97 -7.85
N ASP A 47 5.99 3.01 -7.93
CA ASP A 47 5.94 4.18 -7.05
C ASP A 47 4.60 4.93 -7.14
N ASP A 48 3.99 5.02 -8.33
CA ASP A 48 2.65 5.59 -8.50
C ASP A 48 1.59 4.78 -7.75
N VAL A 49 1.69 3.45 -7.79
CA VAL A 49 0.78 2.55 -7.06
C VAL A 49 0.92 2.75 -5.55
N VAL A 50 2.16 2.83 -5.05
CA VAL A 50 2.46 3.09 -3.63
C VAL A 50 1.95 4.45 -3.19
N TYR A 51 2.13 5.49 -4.03
CA TYR A 51 1.60 6.82 -3.77
C TYR A 51 0.07 6.79 -3.68
N ALA A 52 -0.60 6.17 -4.65
CA ALA A 52 -2.05 6.11 -4.71
C ALA A 52 -2.68 5.38 -3.51
N ILE A 53 -2.09 4.29 -3.01
CA ILE A 53 -2.58 3.61 -1.81
C ILE A 53 -2.31 4.42 -0.54
N THR A 54 -1.16 5.10 -0.46
CA THR A 54 -0.80 5.95 0.68
C THR A 54 -1.75 7.13 0.80
N GLU A 55 -2.06 7.80 -0.30
CA GLU A 55 -3.03 8.90 -0.32
C GLU A 55 -4.43 8.41 0.12
N LYS A 56 -4.87 7.24 -0.37
CA LYS A 56 -6.15 6.63 0.06
C LYS A 56 -6.15 6.31 1.54
N MET A 57 -5.06 5.78 2.09
CA MET A 57 -4.93 5.45 3.51
C MET A 57 -5.04 6.71 4.37
N ILE A 58 -4.31 7.78 4.03
CA ILE A 58 -4.35 9.05 4.75
C ILE A 58 -5.76 9.65 4.69
N ARG A 59 -6.37 9.69 3.51
CA ARG A 59 -7.70 10.28 3.31
C ARG A 59 -8.80 9.53 4.06
N ARG A 60 -8.76 8.19 4.08
CA ARG A 60 -9.79 7.35 4.73
C ARG A 60 -9.61 7.23 6.24
N HIS A 61 -8.38 7.38 6.73
CA HIS A 61 -8.05 7.25 8.14
C HIS A 61 -7.44 8.53 8.73
N LEU A 62 -7.93 9.70 8.28
CA LEU A 62 -7.43 11.00 8.71
C LEU A 62 -7.33 11.13 10.23
N HIS A 63 -8.28 10.55 10.98
CA HIS A 63 -8.30 10.55 12.44
C HIS A 63 -7.08 9.87 13.08
N ILE A 64 -6.50 8.83 12.47
CA ILE A 64 -5.30 8.14 12.96
C ILE A 64 -4.07 9.04 12.78
N PHE A 65 -3.99 9.74 11.64
CA PHE A 65 -2.85 10.57 11.29
C PHE A 65 -2.90 11.98 11.93
N VAL A 66 -4.09 12.54 12.13
CA VAL A 66 -4.29 13.83 12.84
C VAL A 66 -4.02 13.68 14.34
N ALA A 67 -4.32 12.52 14.94
CA ALA A 67 -3.94 12.22 16.32
C ALA A 67 -2.40 12.13 16.50
N MET A 68 -1.65 11.73 15.46
CA MET A 68 -0.18 11.81 15.46
C MET A 68 0.33 13.23 15.22
N GLN A 69 -0.32 14.02 14.35
CA GLN A 69 0.06 15.42 14.09
C GLN A 69 -0.17 16.34 15.28
N SER A 70 -1.21 16.11 16.08
CA SER A 70 -1.42 16.86 17.33
C SER A 70 -0.30 16.64 18.36
N LYS A 71 0.51 15.57 18.21
CA LYS A 71 1.79 15.36 18.93
C LYS A 71 3.04 15.90 18.20
N LYS A 72 2.97 16.22 16.90
CA LYS A 72 4.11 16.54 16.01
C LYS A 72 3.83 17.71 15.04
N ARG A 73 3.10 18.74 15.48
CA ARG A 73 2.56 19.85 14.66
C ARG A 73 3.61 20.80 14.04
N GLY A 74 4.87 20.37 13.88
CA GLY A 74 5.92 21.16 13.25
C GLY A 74 6.70 20.44 12.15
N PHE A 75 6.37 19.20 11.78
CA PHE A 75 7.24 18.38 10.90
C PHE A 75 6.62 17.97 9.56
N LEU A 76 5.29 18.00 9.42
CA LEU A 76 4.62 17.38 8.26
C LEU A 76 4.36 18.34 7.10
N GLU A 77 4.11 19.63 7.33
CA GLU A 77 3.82 20.58 6.24
C GLU A 77 5.04 20.81 5.31
N ASP A 78 6.25 20.82 5.86
CA ASP A 78 7.48 21.02 5.07
C ASP A 78 7.88 19.79 4.23
N GLU A 79 7.53 18.58 4.68
CA GLU A 79 7.88 17.33 3.98
C GLU A 79 6.95 17.10 2.76
N TRP A 80 5.67 17.49 2.86
CA TRP A 80 4.69 17.35 1.77
C TRP A 80 4.96 18.30 0.59
N GLU A 81 5.46 19.51 0.84
CA GLU A 81 5.90 20.44 -0.22
C GLU A 81 7.18 19.94 -0.91
N ARG A 82 8.01 19.17 -0.21
CA ARG A 82 9.23 18.56 -0.77
C ARG A 82 8.97 17.35 -1.67
N ILE A 83 7.92 16.58 -1.38
CA ILE A 83 7.53 15.39 -2.14
C ILE A 83 6.82 15.77 -3.46
N LYS A 84 6.24 16.97 -3.55
CA LYS A 84 5.56 17.48 -4.75
C LYS A 84 6.48 18.12 -5.80
N LYS A 85 7.80 18.08 -5.62
CA LYS A 85 8.79 18.71 -6.50
C LYS A 85 9.73 17.67 -7.10
#